data_AF-A0A1V5EAS8-F1
#
_entry.id   AF-A0A1V5EAS8-F1
#
_cell.length_a   1.000
_cell.length_b   1.000
_cell.length_c   1.000
_cell.angle_alpha   90.00
_cell.angle_beta   90.00
_cell.angle_gamma   90.00
#
_symmetry.space_group_name_H-M   'P 1'
#
loop_
_entity.id
_entity.type
_entity.pdbx_description
1 polymer ?
#
loop_
_entity_poly.entity_id
_entity_poly.type
_entity_poly.pdbx_seq_one_letter_code
_entity_poly.pdbx_strand_id
1 'polypeptide(L)'
;MKDLRFLGVFISYLILVLLTLAVLDFFLTPRIRDIITQGIEQQMAGTAKALALMPGDDLEPRVRDIAETLGMRLTLIDPSGRVIADSEADARAMENHLNRPEIEQARASGQGRATRRSGTLRESMLYVALPVKEQDEIKGYIRLAHPLRNVPESLDRLYQAIYLTMYVIAIPSLLLAYVFSRKIGARLNR
;
A
#
# COMPACT_ATOMS: atom_id res chain seq x y z
N MET A 1 13.36 -51.08 3.92
CA MET A 1 12.29 -50.75 2.95
C MET A 1 10.99 -50.24 3.59
N LYS A 2 10.56 -50.70 4.78
CA LYS A 2 9.29 -50.27 5.40
C LYS A 2 9.36 -48.88 6.07
N ASP A 3 10.49 -48.49 6.66
CA ASP A 3 10.70 -47.13 7.20
C ASP A 3 10.62 -46.05 6.10
N LEU A 4 10.98 -46.40 4.86
CA LEU A 4 10.83 -45.48 3.71
C LEU A 4 9.36 -45.18 3.37
N ARG A 5 8.43 -46.09 3.67
CA ARG A 5 6.98 -45.86 3.40
C ARG A 5 6.37 -44.88 4.40
N PHE A 6 6.76 -44.98 5.68
CA PHE A 6 6.33 -44.05 6.74
C PHE A 6 6.98 -42.67 6.62
N LEU A 7 8.25 -42.65 6.20
CA LEU A 7 8.93 -41.43 5.81
C LEU A 7 8.22 -40.76 4.62
N GLY A 8 7.73 -41.54 3.65
CA GLY A 8 6.92 -41.03 2.53
C GLY A 8 5.65 -40.30 2.98
N VAL A 9 4.91 -40.83 3.96
CA VAL A 9 3.70 -40.19 4.51
C VAL A 9 4.04 -38.88 5.23
N PHE A 10 5.12 -38.86 6.02
CA PHE A 10 5.58 -37.64 6.68
C PHE A 10 6.05 -36.59 5.67
N ILE A 11 6.83 -36.99 4.67
CA ILE A 11 7.29 -36.10 3.59
C ILE A 11 6.10 -35.54 2.80
N SER A 12 5.10 -36.34 2.46
CA SER A 12 3.92 -35.84 1.76
C SER A 12 3.15 -34.81 2.58
N TYR A 13 3.07 -35.00 3.91
CA TYR A 13 2.43 -34.03 4.80
C TYR A 13 3.28 -32.75 4.94
N LEU A 14 4.61 -32.88 5.03
CA LEU A 14 5.53 -31.74 5.04
C LEU A 14 5.42 -30.92 3.75
N ILE A 15 5.41 -31.58 2.59
CA ILE A 15 5.24 -30.92 1.28
C ILE A 15 3.89 -30.19 1.24
N LEU A 16 2.81 -30.84 1.70
CA LEU A 16 1.48 -30.22 1.74
C LEU A 16 1.46 -28.96 2.60
N VAL A 17 2.06 -29.00 3.80
CA VAL A 17 2.18 -27.84 4.68
C VAL A 17 2.96 -26.74 3.96
N LEU A 18 4.17 -27.02 3.47
CA LEU A 18 5.02 -26.03 2.80
C LEU A 18 4.33 -25.40 1.58
N LEU A 19 3.64 -26.21 0.77
CA LEU A 19 2.87 -25.73 -0.38
C LEU A 19 1.72 -24.82 0.06
N THR A 20 1.05 -25.15 1.17
CA THR A 20 0.00 -24.31 1.74
C THR A 20 0.56 -22.96 2.21
N LEU A 21 1.72 -22.96 2.90
CA LEU A 21 2.38 -21.71 3.32
C LEU A 21 2.79 -20.86 2.13
N ALA A 22 3.36 -21.48 1.08
CA ALA A 22 3.80 -20.79 -0.13
C ALA A 22 2.62 -20.17 -0.90
N VAL A 23 1.51 -20.90 -1.02
CA VAL A 23 0.28 -20.37 -1.62
C VAL A 23 -0.24 -19.21 -0.78
N LEU A 24 -0.30 -19.36 0.54
CA LEU A 24 -0.78 -18.29 1.41
C LEU A 24 0.07 -17.03 1.26
N ASP A 25 1.39 -17.15 1.31
CA ASP A 25 2.31 -16.03 1.14
C ASP A 25 2.14 -15.33 -0.21
N PHE A 26 2.12 -16.11 -1.30
CA PHE A 26 1.98 -15.60 -2.66
C PHE A 26 0.67 -14.82 -2.87
N PHE A 27 -0.43 -15.27 -2.27
CA PHE A 27 -1.72 -14.61 -2.41
C PHE A 27 -1.97 -13.50 -1.40
N LEU A 28 -1.52 -13.64 -0.15
CA LEU A 28 -1.86 -12.72 0.93
C LEU A 28 -1.04 -11.43 0.86
N THR A 29 0.26 -11.53 0.62
CA THR A 29 1.19 -10.39 0.66
C THR A 29 0.85 -9.30 -0.37
N PRO A 30 0.61 -9.61 -1.67
CA PRO A 30 0.20 -8.59 -2.63
C PRO A 30 -1.18 -8.00 -2.29
N ARG A 31 -2.12 -8.85 -1.85
CA ARG A 31 -3.50 -8.43 -1.55
C ARG A 31 -3.57 -7.45 -0.39
N ILE A 32 -2.83 -7.70 0.69
CA ILE A 32 -2.79 -6.79 1.83
C ILE A 32 -2.21 -5.44 1.40
N ARG A 33 -1.10 -5.46 0.64
CA ARG A 33 -0.48 -4.23 0.15
C ARG A 33 -1.43 -3.40 -0.72
N ASP A 34 -2.16 -4.05 -1.62
CA ASP A 34 -3.14 -3.39 -2.48
C ASP A 34 -4.28 -2.79 -1.68
N ILE A 35 -4.84 -3.53 -0.71
CA ILE A 35 -5.92 -3.06 0.17
C ILE A 35 -5.48 -1.80 0.93
N ILE A 36 -4.28 -1.80 1.51
CA ILE A 36 -3.77 -0.63 2.24
C ILE A 36 -3.56 0.55 1.30
N THR A 37 -2.94 0.32 0.15
CA THR A 37 -2.66 1.40 -0.82
C THR A 37 -3.96 2.01 -1.34
N GLN A 38 -4.98 1.20 -1.63
CA GLN A 38 -6.31 1.66 -2.00
C GLN A 38 -6.99 2.43 -0.85
N GLY A 39 -6.85 1.98 0.39
CA GLY A 39 -7.36 2.71 1.55
C GLY A 39 -6.76 4.11 1.68
N ILE A 40 -5.43 4.22 1.52
CA ILE A 40 -4.72 5.50 1.51
C ILE A 40 -5.20 6.35 0.33
N GLU A 41 -5.33 5.79 -0.87
CA GLU A 41 -5.84 6.49 -2.04
C GLU A 41 -7.23 7.08 -1.79
N GLN A 42 -8.16 6.30 -1.22
CA GLN A 42 -9.52 6.74 -0.92
C GLN A 42 -9.54 7.84 0.14
N GLN A 43 -8.70 7.72 1.18
CA GLN A 43 -8.54 8.77 2.18
C GLN A 43 -8.02 10.06 1.55
N MET A 44 -6.96 9.97 0.74
CA MET A 44 -6.41 11.12 0.01
C MET A 44 -7.45 11.75 -0.91
N ALA A 45 -8.20 10.94 -1.68
CA ALA A 45 -9.24 11.45 -2.57
C ALA A 45 -10.37 12.15 -1.80
N GLY A 46 -10.81 11.58 -0.67
CA GLY A 46 -11.79 12.19 0.22
C GLY A 46 -11.33 13.53 0.80
N THR A 47 -10.09 13.58 1.29
CA THR A 47 -9.47 14.82 1.80
C THR A 47 -9.31 15.86 0.71
N ALA A 48 -8.77 15.48 -0.46
CA ALA A 48 -8.63 16.40 -1.60
C ALA A 48 -10.00 16.94 -2.06
N LYS A 49 -11.04 16.11 -2.04
CA LYS A 49 -12.41 16.55 -2.34
C LYS A 49 -12.93 17.56 -1.33
N ALA A 50 -12.66 17.35 -0.04
CA ALA A 50 -13.03 18.32 1.00
C ALA A 50 -12.28 19.65 0.85
N LEU A 51 -10.98 19.61 0.54
CA LEU A 51 -10.18 20.81 0.27
C LEU A 51 -10.64 21.53 -1.02
N ALA A 52 -11.11 20.80 -2.03
CA ALA A 52 -11.61 21.37 -3.28
C ALA A 52 -12.93 22.14 -3.12
N LEU A 53 -13.64 21.94 -2.00
CA LEU A 53 -14.84 22.69 -1.65
C LEU A 53 -14.53 23.98 -0.88
N MET A 54 -13.28 24.18 -0.46
CA MET A 54 -12.85 25.41 0.22
C MET A 54 -12.45 26.48 -0.82
N PRO A 55 -12.68 27.78 -0.53
CA PRO A 55 -12.19 28.86 -1.37
C PRO A 55 -10.66 28.82 -1.50
N GLY A 56 -10.14 29.02 -2.71
CA GLY A 56 -8.70 28.97 -2.98
C GLY A 56 -7.87 29.99 -2.21
N ASP A 57 -8.41 31.20 -2.02
CA ASP A 57 -7.75 32.32 -1.33
C ASP A 57 -7.47 32.01 0.16
N ASP A 58 -8.31 31.18 0.78
CA ASP A 58 -8.12 30.73 2.17
C ASP A 58 -7.16 29.55 2.28
N LEU A 59 -6.95 28.82 1.18
CA LEU A 59 -6.20 27.56 1.16
C LEU A 59 -4.71 27.81 0.99
N GLU A 60 -4.32 28.72 0.09
CA GLU A 60 -2.93 29.04 -0.24
C GLU A 60 -2.05 29.37 0.99
N PRO A 61 -2.42 30.29 1.88
CA PRO A 61 -1.59 30.62 3.05
C PRO A 61 -1.50 29.48 4.07
N ARG A 62 -2.44 28.52 4.04
CA ARG A 62 -2.57 27.44 5.02
C ARG A 62 -2.05 26.10 4.52
N VAL A 63 -1.47 26.04 3.32
CA VAL A 63 -1.00 24.79 2.69
C VAL A 63 -0.06 24.01 3.61
N ARG A 64 0.86 24.70 4.30
CA ARG A 64 1.80 24.07 5.23
C ARG A 64 1.11 23.50 6.46
N ASP A 65 0.29 24.30 7.14
CA ASP A 65 -0.44 23.87 8.35
C ASP A 65 -1.39 22.69 8.06
N ILE A 66 -2.08 22.74 6.92
CA ILE A 66 -2.96 21.66 6.46
C ILE A 66 -2.13 20.40 6.18
N ALA A 67 -1.02 20.52 5.46
CA ALA A 67 -0.14 19.40 5.15
C ALA A 67 0.44 18.74 6.42
N GLU A 68 0.88 19.54 7.39
CA GLU A 68 1.36 19.04 8.68
C GLU A 68 0.28 18.30 9.45
N THR A 69 -0.93 18.85 9.51
CA THR A 69 -2.08 18.22 10.17
C THR A 69 -2.48 16.90 9.50
N LEU A 70 -2.43 16.87 8.17
CA LEU A 70 -2.77 15.68 7.39
C LEU A 70 -1.65 14.64 7.35
N GLY A 71 -0.42 15.01 7.71
CA GLY A 71 0.77 14.16 7.50
C GLY A 71 1.03 13.86 6.02
N MET A 72 0.61 14.75 5.11
CA MET A 72 0.67 14.56 3.66
C MET A 72 1.18 15.82 3.00
N ARG A 73 2.00 15.69 1.95
CA ARG A 73 2.38 16.84 1.13
C ARG A 73 1.16 17.33 0.35
N LEU A 74 0.89 18.63 0.43
CA LEU A 74 -0.16 19.30 -0.32
C LEU A 74 0.48 20.25 -1.34
N THR A 75 0.02 20.16 -2.59
CA THR A 75 0.41 21.06 -3.69
C THR A 75 -0.86 21.62 -4.33
N LEU A 76 -0.92 22.95 -4.47
CA LEU A 76 -1.95 23.67 -5.22
C LEU A 76 -1.40 24.03 -6.60
N ILE A 77 -2.18 23.74 -7.64
CA ILE A 77 -1.74 23.87 -9.04
C ILE A 77 -2.81 24.64 -9.82
N ASP A 78 -2.38 25.59 -10.65
CA ASP A 78 -3.29 26.36 -11.51
C ASP A 78 -3.76 25.54 -12.74
N PRO A 79 -4.71 26.05 -13.57
CA PRO A 79 -5.21 25.33 -14.74
C PRO A 79 -4.13 25.04 -15.79
N SER A 80 -3.08 25.88 -15.83
CA SER A 80 -1.95 25.73 -16.75
C SER A 80 -0.91 24.71 -16.27
N GLY A 81 -1.08 24.18 -15.05
CA GLY A 81 -0.17 23.25 -14.40
C GLY A 81 0.95 23.91 -13.60
N ARG A 82 0.96 25.24 -13.43
CA ARG A 82 1.94 25.93 -12.59
C ARG A 82 1.63 25.66 -11.12
N VAL A 83 2.65 25.39 -10.32
CA VAL A 83 2.50 25.26 -8.87
C VAL A 83 2.29 26.66 -8.27
N ILE A 84 1.19 26.84 -7.55
CA ILE A 84 0.86 28.09 -6.84
C ILE A 84 1.47 28.04 -5.44
N ALA A 85 1.26 26.91 -4.74
CA ALA A 85 1.78 26.68 -3.40
C ALA A 85 2.10 25.20 -3.20
N ASP A 86 3.12 24.92 -2.38
CA ASP A 86 3.52 23.57 -1.99
C ASP A 86 3.97 23.57 -0.53
N SER A 87 3.62 22.50 0.19
CA SER A 87 3.90 22.39 1.61
C SER A 87 5.37 22.08 1.93
N GLU A 88 6.14 21.51 1.00
CA GLU A 88 7.51 21.06 1.23
C GLU A 88 8.56 21.87 0.48
N ALA A 89 8.22 22.44 -0.68
CA ALA A 89 9.16 23.12 -1.57
C ALA A 89 8.68 24.53 -1.94
N ASP A 90 9.61 25.36 -2.42
CA ASP A 90 9.26 26.66 -3.01
C ASP A 90 8.59 26.45 -4.36
N ALA A 91 7.31 26.84 -4.46
CA ALA A 91 6.51 26.78 -5.68
C ALA A 91 7.18 27.45 -6.89
N ARG A 92 7.95 28.53 -6.67
CA ARG A 92 8.63 29.27 -7.75
C ARG A 92 9.76 28.50 -8.41
N ALA A 93 10.35 27.54 -7.69
CA ALA A 93 11.43 26.70 -8.17
C ALA A 93 10.93 25.38 -8.81
N MET A 94 9.61 25.13 -8.79
CA MET A 94 9.04 23.88 -9.26
C MET A 94 8.71 23.94 -10.76
N GLU A 95 8.98 22.82 -11.45
CA GLU A 95 8.53 22.61 -12.82
C GLU A 95 7.01 22.62 -12.92
N ASN A 96 6.49 22.88 -14.12
CA ASN A 96 5.08 22.72 -14.41
C ASN A 96 4.66 21.23 -14.24
N HIS A 97 3.49 21.01 -13.64
CA HIS A 97 2.96 19.71 -13.28
C HIS A 97 1.86 19.18 -14.22
N LEU A 98 1.53 19.88 -15.31
CA LEU A 98 0.45 19.50 -16.23
C LEU A 98 0.64 18.11 -16.86
N ASN A 99 1.90 17.73 -17.10
CA ASN A 99 2.28 16.43 -17.69
C ASN A 99 2.50 15.34 -16.63
N ARG A 100 2.14 15.60 -15.37
CA ARG A 100 2.20 14.55 -14.35
C ARG A 100 1.03 13.59 -14.60
N PRO A 101 1.27 12.27 -14.58
CA PRO A 101 0.24 11.28 -14.94
C PRO A 101 -1.02 11.40 -14.05
N GLU A 102 -0.85 11.74 -12.77
CA GLU A 102 -1.98 11.99 -11.87
C GLU A 102 -2.80 13.23 -12.26
N ILE A 103 -2.19 14.26 -12.85
CA ILE A 103 -2.87 15.48 -13.29
C ILE A 103 -3.57 15.25 -14.64
N GLU A 104 -2.90 14.58 -15.58
CA GLU A 104 -3.49 14.20 -16.86
C GLU A 104 -4.74 13.34 -16.68
N GLN A 105 -4.66 12.35 -15.78
CA GLN A 105 -5.79 11.52 -15.43
C GLN A 105 -6.88 12.32 -14.71
N ALA A 106 -6.53 13.19 -13.75
CA ALA A 106 -7.50 14.03 -13.06
C ALA A 106 -8.29 14.95 -14.01
N ARG A 107 -7.62 15.48 -15.04
CA ARG A 107 -8.26 16.27 -16.10
C ARG A 107 -9.27 15.45 -16.92
N ALA A 108 -8.97 14.19 -17.20
CA ALA A 108 -9.81 13.32 -18.04
C ALA A 108 -10.99 12.69 -17.28
N SER A 109 -10.76 12.21 -16.05
CA SER A 109 -11.74 11.42 -15.27
C SER A 109 -12.24 12.09 -13.99
N GLY A 110 -11.79 13.31 -13.67
CA GLY A 110 -12.17 14.02 -12.44
C GLY A 110 -11.42 13.57 -11.19
N GLN A 111 -10.58 12.54 -11.30
CA GLN A 111 -9.63 12.09 -10.29
C GLN A 111 -8.49 11.38 -11.00
N GLY A 112 -7.26 11.57 -10.53
CA GLY A 112 -6.10 10.88 -11.05
C GLY A 112 -5.16 10.44 -9.94
N ARG A 113 -4.37 9.40 -10.24
CA ARG A 113 -3.38 8.85 -9.32
C ARG A 113 -2.13 8.39 -10.03
N ALA A 114 -1.03 8.40 -9.29
CA ALA A 114 0.22 7.82 -9.74
C ALA A 114 1.03 7.30 -8.55
N THR A 115 1.65 6.14 -8.71
CA THR A 115 2.69 5.68 -7.79
C THR A 115 4.02 5.79 -8.48
N ARG A 116 4.91 6.63 -7.96
CA ARG A 116 6.25 6.82 -8.53
C ARG A 116 7.26 7.14 -7.44
N ARG A 117 8.54 6.92 -7.77
CA ARG A 117 9.63 7.40 -6.93
C ARG A 117 9.68 8.93 -6.98
N SER A 118 9.74 9.56 -5.81
CA SER A 118 9.93 11.01 -5.69
C SER A 118 11.35 11.38 -6.12
N GLY A 119 11.49 12.41 -6.94
CA GLY A 119 12.80 12.91 -7.36
C GLY A 119 13.55 13.62 -6.24
N THR A 120 12.81 14.30 -5.34
CA THR A 120 13.38 15.05 -4.21
C THR A 120 13.65 14.16 -3.01
N LEU A 121 12.71 13.27 -2.67
CA LEU A 121 12.77 12.41 -1.48
C LEU A 121 13.39 11.02 -1.76
N ARG A 122 13.59 10.65 -3.03
CA ARG A 122 14.12 9.33 -3.48
C ARG A 122 13.34 8.10 -2.96
N GLU A 123 12.10 8.29 -2.53
CA GLU A 123 11.21 7.25 -1.99
C GLU A 123 9.96 7.06 -2.86
N SER A 124 9.35 5.88 -2.81
CA SER A 124 8.07 5.61 -3.48
C SER A 124 6.94 6.39 -2.82
N MET A 125 6.23 7.21 -3.58
CA MET A 125 5.11 8.01 -3.12
C MET A 125 3.85 7.65 -3.90
N LEU A 126 2.71 7.68 -3.22
CA LEU A 126 1.40 7.71 -3.85
C LEU A 126 0.98 9.15 -4.04
N TYR A 127 0.58 9.50 -5.25
CA TYR A 127 0.05 10.81 -5.61
C TYR A 127 -1.41 10.67 -5.99
N VAL A 128 -2.25 11.56 -5.48
CA VAL A 128 -3.66 11.69 -5.85
C VAL A 128 -3.92 13.13 -6.20
N ALA A 129 -4.60 13.36 -7.33
CA ALA A 129 -4.97 14.69 -7.78
C ALA A 129 -6.45 14.76 -8.12
N LEU A 130 -7.10 15.85 -7.70
CA LEU A 130 -8.47 16.19 -8.03
C LEU A 130 -8.51 17.60 -8.65
N PRO A 131 -9.29 17.80 -9.73
CA PRO A 131 -9.50 19.14 -10.27
C PRO A 131 -10.44 19.93 -9.35
N VAL A 132 -10.13 21.21 -9.14
CA VAL A 132 -11.03 22.19 -8.56
C VAL A 132 -11.85 22.78 -9.70
N LYS A 133 -13.17 22.60 -9.64
CA LYS A 133 -14.08 23.05 -10.69
C LYS A 133 -14.97 24.19 -10.20
N GLU A 134 -15.16 25.19 -11.06
CA GLU A 134 -16.15 26.24 -10.88
C GLU A 134 -16.96 26.33 -12.18
N GLN A 135 -18.29 26.17 -12.09
CA GLN A 135 -19.18 26.17 -13.26
C GLN A 135 -18.73 25.22 -14.41
N ASP A 136 -18.21 24.05 -14.02
CA ASP A 136 -17.68 22.99 -14.89
C ASP A 136 -16.35 23.31 -15.62
N GLU A 137 -15.76 24.48 -15.37
CA GLU A 137 -14.38 24.78 -15.77
C GLU A 137 -13.38 24.39 -14.68
N ILE A 138 -12.23 23.86 -15.08
CA ILE A 138 -11.13 23.56 -14.16
C ILE A 138 -10.40 24.87 -13.81
N LYS A 139 -10.50 25.30 -12.55
CA LYS A 139 -9.78 26.46 -11.99
C LYS A 139 -8.44 26.10 -11.37
N GLY A 140 -8.16 24.80 -11.21
CA GLY A 140 -6.88 24.30 -10.74
C GLY A 140 -6.95 22.85 -10.33
N TYR A 141 -5.92 22.38 -9.63
CA TYR A 141 -5.84 21.02 -9.08
C TYR A 141 -5.33 21.05 -7.65
N ILE A 142 -5.92 20.19 -6.83
CA ILE A 142 -5.39 19.83 -5.51
C ILE A 142 -4.70 18.50 -5.66
N ARG A 143 -3.42 18.48 -5.28
CA ARG A 143 -2.58 17.32 -5.36
C ARG A 143 -2.04 16.98 -3.99
N LEU A 144 -2.32 15.77 -3.54
CA LEU A 144 -1.78 15.20 -2.32
C LEU A 144 -0.70 14.16 -2.65
N ALA A 145 0.33 14.09 -1.82
CA ALA A 145 1.33 13.03 -1.88
C ALA A 145 1.57 12.40 -0.51
N HIS A 146 1.54 11.08 -0.48
CA HIS A 146 1.79 10.29 0.73
C HIS A 146 3.00 9.36 0.51
N PRO A 147 4.02 9.38 1.40
CA PRO A 147 5.11 8.42 1.35
C PRO A 147 4.63 7.00 1.60
N LEU A 148 5.00 6.07 0.71
CA LEU A 148 4.71 4.65 0.92
C LEU A 148 5.76 3.95 1.78
N ARG A 149 6.81 4.65 2.25
CA ARG A 149 7.87 4.06 3.10
C ARG A 149 7.36 3.52 4.45
N ASN A 150 6.33 4.13 5.02
CA ASN A 150 5.77 3.72 6.31
C ASN A 150 4.76 2.56 6.17
N VAL A 151 4.34 2.25 4.93
CA VAL A 151 3.44 1.13 4.64
C VAL A 151 4.14 -0.20 4.93
N PRO A 152 5.37 -0.47 4.44
CA PRO A 152 6.17 -1.63 4.87
C PRO A 152 6.33 -1.76 6.39
N GLU A 153 6.68 -0.71 7.13
CA GLU A 153 6.90 -0.83 8.58
C GLU A 153 5.63 -1.22 9.35
N SER A 154 4.48 -0.75 8.90
CA SER A 154 3.18 -1.11 9.47
C SER A 154 2.76 -2.53 9.07
N LEU A 155 3.16 -2.95 7.87
CA LEU A 155 2.97 -4.29 7.35
C LEU A 155 3.87 -5.34 8.03
N ASP A 156 5.09 -4.98 8.41
CA ASP A 156 6.05 -5.93 8.99
C ASP A 156 5.53 -6.53 10.30
N ARG A 157 4.89 -5.72 11.15
CA ARG A 157 4.24 -6.22 12.38
C ARG A 157 3.07 -7.15 12.10
N LEU A 158 2.27 -6.84 11.07
CA LEU A 158 1.15 -7.67 10.65
C LEU A 158 1.64 -9.01 10.07
N TYR A 159 2.64 -8.97 9.18
CA TYR A 159 3.25 -10.17 8.62
C TYR A 159 3.93 -11.01 9.70
N GLN A 160 4.64 -10.37 10.63
CA GLN A 160 5.25 -11.08 11.76
C GLN A 160 4.19 -11.80 12.60
N ALA A 161 3.06 -11.16 12.90
CA ALA A 161 1.96 -11.79 13.62
C ALA A 161 1.37 -12.98 12.83
N ILE A 162 1.12 -12.82 11.53
CA ILE A 162 0.60 -13.86 10.65
C ILE A 162 1.56 -15.06 10.61
N TYR A 163 2.84 -14.83 10.33
CA TYR A 163 3.84 -15.90 10.27
C TYR A 163 4.03 -16.57 11.63
N LEU A 164 4.02 -15.82 12.73
CA LEU A 164 4.10 -16.39 14.08
C LEU A 164 2.93 -17.35 14.34
N THR A 165 1.70 -16.93 14.06
CA THR A 165 0.52 -17.81 14.18
C THR A 165 0.64 -19.03 13.26
N MET A 166 1.13 -18.84 12.04
CA MET A 166 1.33 -19.91 11.07
C MET A 166 2.33 -20.96 11.58
N TYR A 167 3.46 -20.54 12.16
CA TYR A 167 4.46 -21.45 12.73
C TYR A 167 3.99 -22.12 14.03
N VAL A 168 3.27 -21.39 14.88
CA VAL A 168 2.67 -21.94 16.12
C VAL A 168 1.67 -23.06 15.81
N ILE A 169 0.99 -23.02 14.66
CA ILE A 169 0.11 -24.11 14.21
C ILE A 169 0.91 -25.19 13.48
N ALA A 170 1.75 -24.81 12.52
CA ALA A 170 2.46 -25.76 11.65
C ALA A 170 3.44 -26.67 12.41
N ILE A 171 4.21 -26.12 13.35
CA ILE A 171 5.24 -26.90 14.06
C ILE A 171 4.61 -28.03 14.91
N PRO A 172 3.62 -27.77 15.80
CA PRO A 172 2.94 -28.84 16.53
C PRO A 172 2.24 -29.84 15.62
N SER A 173 1.61 -29.39 14.53
CA SER A 173 0.98 -30.30 13.56
C SER A 173 1.99 -31.24 12.91
N LEU A 174 3.17 -30.74 12.52
CA LEU A 174 4.26 -31.55 11.98
C LEU A 174 4.84 -32.52 13.03
N LEU A 175 5.00 -32.08 14.29
CA LEU A 175 5.45 -32.94 15.39
C LEU A 175 4.46 -34.07 15.66
N LEU A 176 3.16 -33.77 15.69
CA LEU A 176 2.11 -34.78 15.84
C LEU A 176 2.13 -35.76 14.66
N ALA A 177 2.19 -35.26 13.42
CA ALA A 177 2.28 -36.10 12.23
C ALA A 177 3.50 -37.04 12.28
N TYR A 178 4.64 -36.55 12.73
CA TYR A 178 5.85 -37.36 12.93
C TYR A 178 5.66 -38.45 13.98
N VAL A 179 5.12 -38.12 15.16
CA VAL A 179 4.87 -39.09 16.24
C VAL A 179 3.87 -40.16 15.82
N PHE A 180 2.78 -39.78 15.14
CA PHE A 180 1.78 -40.72 14.63
C PHE A 180 2.34 -41.63 13.55
N SER A 181 3.10 -41.09 12.59
CA SER A 181 3.77 -41.89 11.55
C SER A 181 4.66 -42.97 12.16
N ARG A 182 5.44 -42.62 13.20
CA ARG A 182 6.27 -43.60 13.93
C ARG A 182 5.47 -44.61 14.75
N LYS A 183 4.43 -44.17 15.47
CA LYS A 183 3.60 -45.07 16.32
C LYS A 183 2.84 -46.10 15.49
N ILE A 184 2.29 -45.71 14.35
CA ILE A 184 1.59 -46.61 13.43
C ILE A 184 2.59 -47.62 12.83
N GLY A 185 3.77 -47.15 12.42
CA GLY A 185 4.84 -48.03 11.92
C GLY A 185 5.31 -49.06 12.95
N ALA A 186 5.33 -48.71 14.24
CA ALA A 186 5.71 -49.64 15.30
C ALA A 186 4.63 -50.70 15.61
N ARG A 187 3.33 -50.36 15.51
CA ARG A 187 2.22 -51.29 15.83
C ARG A 187 1.94 -52.31 14.73
N LEU A 188 2.14 -51.95 13.46
CA LEU A 188 1.98 -52.87 12.31
C LEU A 188 3.15 -53.87 12.16
N ASN A 189 4.19 -53.73 12.99
CA ASN A 189 5.36 -54.62 13.05
C ASN A 189 5.25 -55.66 14.19
N ARG A 190 4.14 -55.70 14.94
CA ARG A 190 3.75 -56.79 15.84
C ARG A 190 2.66 -57.61 15.19
#